data_AF-A0A6A9SKG0-F1
#
_entry.id   AF-A0A6A9SKG0-F1
#
_cell.length_a   1.000
_cell.length_b   1.000
_cell.length_c   1.000
_cell.angle_alpha   90.00
_cell.angle_beta   90.00
_cell.angle_gamma   90.00
#
_symmetry.space_group_name_H-M   'P 1'
#
loop_
_entity.id
_entity.type
_entity.pdbx_description
1 polymer ?
#
loop_
_entity_poly.entity_id
_entity_poly.type
_entity_poly.pdbx_seq_one_letter_code
_entity_poly.pdbx_strand_id
1 'polypeptide(L)'
;MLTRPRRALPAIALAALLVLAGCAGLSAPDSQPEPETTVENFSYPPGWSQDGITDLNSAMTTHYDTVENTSRTTRLVITDDDGNRTIVRTVDVDAGTGSIQFSDTTLGSYRDAYYSSEGVFEYDPTTEEVERHPDENWTTADVAVTAGLERPLGSLELNATETVTVEGTTAVRYAVTGITDPDSVPSNDASGHVTVSEAGYVASYDVTRGNDEFTRQSEYRLSEFGTATVDRPPWLPE
;
A
#
# COMPACT_ATOMS: atom_id res chain seq x y z
N MET A 1 -69.95 52.13 -11.20
CA MET A 1 -70.77 51.17 -11.99
C MET A 1 -70.72 49.85 -11.23
N LEU A 2 -71.65 49.48 -10.35
CA LEU A 2 -73.08 49.13 -10.52
C LEU A 2 -73.33 47.93 -11.45
N THR A 3 -73.96 46.88 -10.87
CA THR A 3 -74.67 45.73 -11.49
C THR A 3 -73.87 44.73 -12.34
N ARG A 4 -74.14 43.41 -12.34
CA ARG A 4 -74.97 42.52 -11.49
C ARG A 4 -74.50 41.05 -11.72
N PRO A 5 -74.74 40.09 -10.79
CA PRO A 5 -74.38 38.68 -10.98
C PRO A 5 -75.50 37.88 -11.65
N ARG A 6 -75.19 36.67 -12.18
CA ARG A 6 -76.19 35.60 -12.38
C ARG A 6 -75.58 34.20 -12.31
N ARG A 7 -76.23 33.35 -11.51
CA ARG A 7 -75.92 31.93 -11.26
C ARG A 7 -76.17 31.06 -12.51
N ALA A 8 -75.41 29.97 -12.64
CA ALA A 8 -75.93 28.67 -13.07
C ALA A 8 -75.14 27.52 -12.41
N LEU A 9 -75.84 26.76 -11.56
CA LEU A 9 -75.53 25.43 -11.02
C LEU A 9 -76.79 24.57 -11.32
N PRO A 10 -76.81 23.23 -11.12
CA PRO A 10 -75.81 22.20 -11.44
C PRO A 10 -76.45 20.93 -12.06
N ALA A 11 -75.65 19.97 -12.56
CA ALA A 11 -76.00 18.54 -12.71
C ALA A 11 -74.69 17.75 -12.92
N ILE A 12 -74.17 16.87 -12.04
CA ILE A 12 -74.72 15.72 -11.27
C ILE A 12 -74.94 14.45 -12.11
N ALA A 13 -73.99 13.51 -12.02
CA ALA A 13 -74.15 12.04 -11.88
C ALA A 13 -72.73 11.39 -11.90
N LEU A 14 -72.22 10.85 -10.77
CA LEU A 14 -72.21 9.41 -10.38
C LEU A 14 -71.27 8.52 -11.23
N ALA A 15 -70.50 7.56 -10.70
CA ALA A 15 -70.31 6.99 -9.35
C ALA A 15 -68.88 6.36 -9.27
N ALA A 16 -68.07 6.46 -8.20
CA ALA A 16 -68.10 5.81 -6.87
C ALA A 16 -67.37 4.44 -6.77
N LEU A 17 -66.84 4.17 -5.55
CA LEU A 17 -66.16 2.95 -5.02
C LEU A 17 -64.68 2.77 -5.42
N LEU A 18 -63.69 2.35 -4.58
CA LEU A 18 -63.50 2.11 -3.12
C LEU A 18 -62.02 2.49 -2.79
N VAL A 19 -61.62 3.11 -1.67
CA VAL A 19 -61.48 2.67 -0.24
C VAL A 19 -60.48 1.53 0.02
N LEU A 20 -59.36 1.86 0.71
CA LEU A 20 -58.92 1.16 1.93
C LEU A 20 -57.88 1.99 2.73
N ALA A 21 -57.88 1.76 4.05
CA ALA A 21 -57.28 2.54 5.13
C ALA A 21 -55.81 2.97 5.00
N GLY A 22 -55.48 4.11 5.63
CA GLY A 22 -54.10 4.47 5.96
C GLY A 22 -53.72 4.01 7.38
N CYS A 23 -52.41 3.87 7.61
CA CYS A 23 -51.81 3.85 8.95
C CYS A 23 -50.64 4.83 8.96
N ALA A 24 -50.62 5.74 9.94
CA ALA A 24 -49.42 6.50 10.26
C ALA A 24 -48.43 5.56 10.95
N GLY A 25 -47.22 5.43 10.39
CA GLY A 25 -46.11 4.69 10.98
C GLY A 25 -44.91 5.61 11.12
N LEU A 26 -44.26 5.61 12.28
CA LEU A 26 -43.04 6.37 12.52
C LEU A 26 -41.97 5.89 11.55
N SER A 27 -41.35 6.82 10.82
CA SER A 27 -40.04 6.56 10.22
C SER A 27 -39.04 6.40 11.36
N ALA A 28 -38.60 5.16 11.61
CA ALA A 28 -37.33 4.94 12.27
C ALA A 28 -36.22 5.62 11.44
N PRO A 29 -35.11 6.07 12.06
CA PRO A 29 -33.93 6.36 11.26
C PRO A 29 -33.52 5.08 10.54
N ASP A 30 -33.23 5.17 9.25
CA ASP A 30 -32.61 4.06 8.53
C ASP A 30 -31.26 3.78 9.20
N SER A 31 -31.21 2.69 9.97
CA SER A 31 -29.95 2.07 10.38
C SER A 31 -29.28 1.57 9.10
N GLN A 32 -28.48 2.43 8.49
CA GLN A 32 -27.50 2.03 7.50
C GLN A 32 -26.73 0.84 8.09
N PRO A 33 -26.68 -0.33 7.43
CA PRO A 33 -25.98 -1.46 7.98
C PRO A 33 -24.52 -1.03 8.21
N GLU A 34 -24.03 -1.28 9.43
CA GLU A 34 -22.59 -1.29 9.66
C GLU A 34 -21.98 -2.27 8.64
N PRO A 35 -20.90 -1.90 7.93
CA PRO A 35 -20.28 -2.83 7.00
C PRO A 35 -19.90 -4.09 7.77
N GLU A 36 -20.32 -5.26 7.27
CA GLU A 36 -19.90 -6.54 7.84
C GLU A 36 -18.36 -6.52 7.96
N THR A 37 -17.83 -6.85 9.14
CA THR A 37 -16.40 -6.76 9.45
C THR A 37 -15.60 -7.74 8.60
N THR A 38 -15.28 -7.34 7.37
CA THR A 38 -14.56 -8.14 6.37
C THR A 38 -13.22 -8.66 6.89
N VAL A 39 -12.61 -7.92 7.81
CA VAL A 39 -11.38 -8.28 8.53
C VAL A 39 -11.49 -9.53 9.40
N GLU A 40 -12.66 -9.87 9.96
CA GLU A 40 -12.83 -11.08 10.78
C GLU A 40 -12.79 -12.37 9.93
N ASN A 41 -13.18 -12.27 8.66
CA ASN A 41 -13.21 -13.39 7.70
C ASN A 41 -11.98 -13.41 6.77
N PHE A 42 -11.01 -12.52 6.97
CA PHE A 42 -9.81 -12.42 6.16
C PHE A 42 -8.84 -13.59 6.42
N SER A 43 -8.23 -14.12 5.37
CA SER A 43 -7.26 -15.22 5.51
C SER A 43 -5.87 -14.68 5.88
N TYR A 44 -5.63 -14.45 7.18
CA TYR A 44 -4.37 -13.91 7.66
C TYR A 44 -3.17 -14.81 7.31
N PRO A 45 -2.14 -14.28 6.63
CA PRO A 45 -0.93 -15.03 6.30
C PRO A 45 -0.03 -15.28 7.54
N PRO A 46 0.92 -16.22 7.49
CA PRO A 46 1.82 -16.50 8.61
C PRO A 46 2.55 -15.25 9.12
N GLY A 47 2.61 -15.10 10.44
CA GLY A 47 3.16 -13.92 11.11
C GLY A 47 2.18 -12.75 11.29
N TRP A 48 0.96 -12.84 10.77
CA TRP A 48 -0.09 -11.82 10.89
C TRP A 48 -1.36 -12.34 11.58
N SER A 49 -2.12 -11.43 12.18
CA SER A 49 -3.47 -11.64 12.71
C SER A 49 -4.27 -10.34 12.61
N GLN A 50 -5.55 -10.34 13.00
CA GLN A 50 -6.38 -9.12 13.06
C GLN A 50 -5.76 -8.03 13.96
N ASP A 51 -5.04 -8.42 15.01
CA ASP A 51 -4.35 -7.53 15.95
C ASP A 51 -2.95 -7.10 15.47
N GLY A 52 -2.53 -7.47 14.26
CA GLY A 52 -1.25 -7.05 13.66
C GLY A 52 -0.23 -8.16 13.47
N ILE A 53 1.03 -7.86 13.78
CA ILE A 53 2.17 -8.77 13.59
C ILE A 53 2.31 -9.67 14.81
N THR A 54 2.10 -10.97 14.63
CA THR A 54 2.28 -11.99 15.68
C THR A 54 3.68 -12.57 15.70
N ASP A 55 4.36 -12.62 14.54
CA ASP A 55 5.76 -12.99 14.40
C ASP A 55 6.34 -12.29 13.16
N LEU A 56 7.19 -11.29 13.41
CA LEU A 56 7.84 -10.51 12.35
C LEU A 56 8.75 -11.37 11.47
N ASN A 57 9.41 -12.40 12.02
CA ASN A 57 10.27 -13.27 11.23
C ASN A 57 9.43 -14.10 10.25
N SER A 58 8.36 -14.74 10.75
CA SER A 58 7.43 -15.49 9.89
C SER A 58 6.75 -14.59 8.84
N ALA A 59 6.37 -13.36 9.20
CA ALA A 59 5.82 -12.38 8.28
C ALA A 59 6.80 -12.02 7.14
N MET A 60 8.07 -11.77 7.47
CA MET A 60 9.08 -11.40 6.49
C MET A 60 9.54 -12.58 5.63
N THR A 61 9.68 -13.78 6.19
CA THR A 61 9.92 -15.00 5.40
C THR A 61 8.78 -15.21 4.40
N THR A 62 7.52 -15.13 4.84
CA THR A 62 6.37 -15.27 3.94
C THR A 62 6.36 -14.19 2.84
N HIS A 63 6.71 -12.95 3.16
CA HIS A 63 6.85 -11.91 2.15
C HIS A 63 7.91 -12.30 1.11
N TYR A 64 9.13 -12.65 1.54
CA TYR A 64 10.23 -12.98 0.63
C TYR A 64 9.92 -14.22 -0.23
N ASP A 65 9.44 -15.31 0.38
CA ASP A 65 9.06 -16.54 -0.33
C ASP A 65 7.99 -16.29 -1.40
N THR A 66 7.01 -15.43 -1.12
CA THR A 66 5.93 -15.09 -2.07
C THR A 66 6.42 -14.21 -3.23
N VAL A 67 7.39 -13.32 -2.99
CA VAL A 67 7.85 -12.38 -4.03
C VAL A 67 9.09 -12.83 -4.79
N GLU A 68 9.93 -13.72 -4.24
CA GLU A 68 11.27 -14.07 -4.76
C GLU A 68 11.28 -14.27 -6.28
N ASN A 69 10.40 -15.14 -6.77
CA ASN A 69 10.33 -15.58 -8.16
C ASN A 69 9.24 -14.85 -8.98
N THR A 70 8.87 -13.62 -8.58
CA THR A 70 7.85 -12.81 -9.27
C THR A 70 8.39 -11.45 -9.68
N SER A 71 8.26 -11.13 -10.98
CA SER A 71 8.59 -9.80 -11.53
C SER A 71 7.79 -8.70 -10.83
N ARG A 72 8.44 -7.61 -10.45
CA ARG A 72 7.81 -6.50 -9.70
C ARG A 72 8.69 -5.26 -9.68
N THR A 73 8.07 -4.13 -9.39
CA THR A 73 8.76 -2.92 -8.92
C THR A 73 8.48 -2.75 -7.42
N THR A 74 9.53 -2.47 -6.63
CA THR A 74 9.41 -1.99 -5.26
C THR A 74 10.02 -0.60 -5.12
N ARG A 75 9.43 0.23 -4.27
CA ARG A 75 9.95 1.55 -3.92
C ARG A 75 9.93 1.71 -2.41
N LEU A 76 11.09 2.01 -1.84
CA LEU A 76 11.29 2.38 -0.43
C LEU A 76 11.75 3.83 -0.36
N VAL A 77 11.09 4.63 0.49
CA VAL A 77 11.49 5.98 0.87
C VAL A 77 11.69 6.00 2.37
N ILE A 78 12.75 6.65 2.81
CA ILE A 78 13.03 6.96 4.20
C ILE A 78 13.29 8.46 4.25
N THR A 79 12.45 9.19 4.98
CA THR A 79 12.60 10.63 5.20
C THR A 79 12.76 10.90 6.69
N ASP A 80 13.77 11.66 7.05
CA ASP A 80 14.02 12.19 8.40
C ASP A 80 14.51 13.65 8.31
N ASP A 81 14.83 14.25 9.46
CA ASP A 81 15.21 15.67 9.54
C ASP A 81 16.51 16.01 8.76
N ASP A 82 17.36 15.01 8.49
CA ASP A 82 18.63 15.15 7.76
C ASP A 82 18.48 14.89 6.24
N GLY A 83 17.36 14.34 5.76
CA GLY A 83 17.07 14.20 4.34
C GLY A 83 16.17 13.04 3.93
N ASN A 84 16.29 12.64 2.65
CA ASN A 84 15.55 11.55 2.02
C ASN A 84 16.51 10.55 1.38
N ARG A 85 16.30 9.27 1.71
CA ARG A 85 16.82 8.13 0.95
C ARG A 85 15.68 7.43 0.21
N THR A 86 15.76 7.42 -1.13
CA THR A 86 14.86 6.67 -2.00
C THR A 86 15.61 5.53 -2.67
N ILE A 87 15.01 4.33 -2.66
CA ILE A 87 15.48 3.15 -3.37
C ILE A 87 14.32 2.61 -4.21
N VAL A 88 14.48 2.56 -5.52
CA VAL A 88 13.58 1.85 -6.43
C VAL A 88 14.29 0.60 -6.92
N ARG A 89 13.60 -0.54 -6.95
CA ARG A 89 14.11 -1.81 -7.48
C ARG A 89 13.07 -2.37 -8.44
N THR A 90 13.48 -2.75 -9.63
CA THR A 90 12.62 -3.50 -10.55
C THR A 90 13.33 -4.80 -10.90
N VAL A 91 12.59 -5.90 -10.86
CA VAL A 91 13.06 -7.24 -11.24
C VAL A 91 12.13 -7.77 -12.30
N ASP A 92 12.72 -8.25 -13.39
CA ASP A 92 12.06 -9.01 -14.45
C ASP A 92 12.61 -10.43 -14.43
N VAL A 93 11.81 -11.35 -13.88
CA VAL A 93 12.19 -12.76 -13.69
C VAL A 93 12.17 -13.52 -15.02
N ASP A 94 11.32 -13.13 -15.97
CA ASP A 94 11.20 -13.79 -17.27
C ASP A 94 12.37 -13.43 -18.19
N ALA A 95 12.81 -12.17 -18.19
CA ALA A 95 14.00 -11.73 -18.91
C ALA A 95 15.31 -12.05 -18.17
N GLY A 96 15.26 -12.32 -16.87
CA GLY A 96 16.45 -12.47 -16.03
C GLY A 96 17.24 -11.17 -15.91
N THR A 97 16.55 -10.05 -15.72
CA THR A 97 17.12 -8.71 -15.60
C THR A 97 16.65 -7.98 -14.35
N GLY A 98 17.39 -6.96 -13.94
CA GLY A 98 17.09 -6.16 -12.76
C GLY A 98 17.60 -4.74 -12.90
N SER A 99 16.99 -3.82 -12.16
CA SER A 99 17.49 -2.46 -12.00
C SER A 99 17.32 -1.98 -10.56
N ILE A 100 18.26 -1.14 -10.11
CA ILE A 100 18.17 -0.41 -8.85
C ILE A 100 18.42 1.06 -9.16
N GLN A 101 17.59 1.95 -8.63
CA GLN A 101 17.85 3.38 -8.60
C GLN A 101 17.96 3.79 -7.13
N PHE A 102 19.10 4.38 -6.76
CA PHE A 102 19.41 4.81 -5.40
C PHE A 102 19.67 6.31 -5.39
N SER A 103 19.02 7.00 -4.45
CA SER A 103 19.21 8.43 -4.21
C SER A 103 19.24 8.66 -2.70
N ASP A 104 20.29 9.31 -2.19
CA ASP A 104 20.44 9.72 -0.79
C ASP A 104 20.88 11.18 -0.74
N THR A 105 19.97 12.06 -0.31
CA THR A 105 20.24 13.51 -0.30
C THR A 105 21.22 13.93 0.79
N THR A 106 21.31 13.17 1.88
CA THR A 106 22.15 13.48 3.04
C THR A 106 23.62 13.19 2.75
N LEU A 107 23.89 12.12 2.00
CA LEU A 107 25.22 11.77 1.49
C LEU A 107 25.53 12.39 0.12
N GLY A 108 24.54 12.97 -0.56
CA GLY A 108 24.66 13.45 -1.93
C GLY A 108 24.97 12.34 -2.94
N SER A 109 24.52 11.12 -2.65
CA SER A 109 24.87 9.91 -3.41
C SER A 109 23.72 9.49 -4.32
N TYR A 110 24.02 9.34 -5.61
CA TYR A 110 23.10 8.89 -6.64
C TYR A 110 23.75 7.74 -7.40
N ARG A 111 23.05 6.62 -7.54
CA ARG A 111 23.54 5.43 -8.26
C ARG A 111 22.38 4.74 -8.96
N ASP A 112 22.52 4.51 -10.26
CA ASP A 112 21.69 3.56 -10.98
C ASP A 112 22.51 2.28 -11.20
N ALA A 113 21.88 1.11 -11.07
CA ALA A 113 22.49 -0.17 -11.39
C ALA A 113 21.56 -0.97 -12.31
N TYR A 114 22.16 -1.68 -13.27
CA TYR A 114 21.47 -2.58 -14.19
C TYR A 114 22.13 -3.96 -14.18
N TYR A 115 21.28 -4.97 -14.13
CA TYR A 115 21.65 -6.37 -13.93
C TYR A 115 21.13 -7.17 -15.13
N SER A 116 22.02 -7.92 -15.78
CA SER A 116 21.68 -8.75 -16.93
C SER A 116 22.63 -9.93 -17.10
N SER A 117 22.39 -10.77 -18.11
CA SER A 117 23.31 -11.84 -18.51
C SER A 117 24.68 -11.35 -19.00
N GLU A 118 24.86 -10.04 -19.25
CA GLU A 118 26.14 -9.42 -19.58
C GLU A 118 26.95 -9.00 -18.33
N GLY A 119 26.37 -9.17 -17.13
CA GLY A 119 26.93 -8.77 -15.84
C GLY A 119 26.16 -7.63 -15.17
N VAL A 120 26.83 -7.01 -14.19
CA VAL A 120 26.33 -5.83 -13.46
C VAL A 120 26.99 -4.56 -13.99
N PHE A 121 26.21 -3.51 -14.11
CA PHE A 121 26.65 -2.20 -14.56
C PHE A 121 26.14 -1.14 -13.59
N GLU A 122 27.04 -0.29 -13.08
CA GLU A 122 26.67 0.82 -12.19
C GLU A 122 26.95 2.15 -12.90
N TYR A 123 26.08 3.14 -12.66
CA TYR A 123 26.14 4.47 -13.26
C TYR A 123 26.03 5.55 -12.19
N ASP A 124 26.94 6.52 -12.22
CA ASP A 124 26.86 7.74 -11.41
C ASP A 124 26.32 8.89 -12.28
N PRO A 125 25.07 9.36 -12.07
CA PRO A 125 24.53 10.51 -12.82
C PRO A 125 25.20 11.84 -12.47
N THR A 126 26.08 11.88 -11.47
CA THR A 126 26.84 13.07 -11.04
C THR A 126 28.17 13.20 -11.78
N THR A 127 28.85 12.08 -12.08
CA THR A 127 30.13 12.07 -12.82
C THR A 127 29.99 11.58 -14.26
N GLU A 128 28.81 11.07 -14.64
CA GLU A 128 28.51 10.40 -15.91
C GLU A 128 29.38 9.14 -16.16
N GLU A 129 29.97 8.57 -15.09
CA GLU A 129 30.82 7.38 -15.16
C GLU A 129 29.99 6.08 -15.09
N VAL A 130 30.42 5.07 -15.86
CA VAL A 130 29.83 3.72 -15.88
C VAL A 130 30.88 2.69 -15.45
N GLU A 131 30.65 2.03 -14.32
CA GLU A 131 31.41 0.87 -13.86
C GLU A 131 30.81 -0.42 -14.43
N ARG A 132 31.65 -1.46 -14.60
CA ARG A 132 31.27 -2.72 -15.26
C ARG A 132 31.85 -3.92 -14.53
N HIS A 133 30.99 -4.87 -14.22
CA HIS A 133 31.33 -6.09 -13.49
C HIS A 133 30.80 -7.30 -14.28
N PRO A 134 31.43 -7.66 -15.42
CA PRO A 134 30.97 -8.75 -16.29
C PRO A 134 31.12 -10.14 -15.67
N ASP A 135 32.04 -10.28 -14.71
CA ASP A 135 32.28 -11.53 -13.96
C ASP A 135 31.49 -11.59 -12.64
N GLU A 136 30.59 -10.63 -12.36
CA GLU A 136 29.81 -10.60 -11.13
C GLU A 136 28.68 -11.63 -11.16
N ASN A 137 28.74 -12.60 -10.25
CA ASN A 137 27.72 -13.61 -10.07
C ASN A 137 26.57 -13.04 -9.21
N TRP A 138 25.58 -12.46 -9.90
CA TRP A 138 24.36 -11.92 -9.32
C TRP A 138 23.14 -12.81 -9.63
N THR A 139 22.06 -12.68 -8.88
CA THR A 139 20.77 -13.30 -9.17
C THR A 139 19.61 -12.31 -9.04
N THR A 140 18.49 -12.60 -9.70
CA THR A 140 17.24 -11.83 -9.52
C THR A 140 16.79 -11.79 -8.07
N ALA A 141 17.06 -12.85 -7.28
CA ALA A 141 16.81 -12.89 -5.83
C ALA A 141 17.64 -11.85 -5.06
N ASP A 142 18.93 -11.67 -5.40
CA ASP A 142 19.80 -10.66 -4.76
C ASP A 142 19.30 -9.23 -5.02
N VAL A 143 18.83 -8.95 -6.25
CA VAL A 143 18.23 -7.66 -6.62
C VAL A 143 16.86 -7.47 -5.96
N ALA A 144 16.10 -8.55 -5.79
CA ALA A 144 14.77 -8.59 -5.19
C ALA A 144 14.74 -8.22 -3.69
N VAL A 145 15.81 -8.48 -2.95
CA VAL A 145 15.87 -8.22 -1.50
C VAL A 145 15.98 -6.71 -1.22
N THR A 146 14.98 -6.18 -0.51
CA THR A 146 15.00 -4.81 0.01
C THR A 146 15.57 -4.84 1.44
N ALA A 147 16.88 -4.64 1.59
CA ALA A 147 17.55 -4.70 2.88
C ALA A 147 16.96 -3.71 3.90
N GLY A 148 16.55 -4.19 5.07
CA GLY A 148 15.96 -3.36 6.13
C GLY A 148 14.47 -3.09 5.99
N LEU A 149 13.78 -3.73 5.04
CA LEU A 149 12.33 -3.61 4.82
C LEU A 149 11.50 -3.90 6.09
N GLU A 150 12.01 -4.79 6.95
CA GLU A 150 11.41 -5.22 8.21
C GLU A 150 11.45 -4.16 9.32
N ARG A 151 12.40 -3.21 9.25
CA ARG A 151 12.68 -2.29 10.37
C ARG A 151 11.49 -1.36 10.69
N PRO A 152 10.78 -0.77 9.70
CA PRO A 152 9.61 0.06 9.97
C PRO A 152 8.38 -0.74 10.42
N LEU A 153 8.44 -2.07 10.46
CA LEU A 153 7.34 -2.95 10.91
C LEU A 153 7.53 -3.47 12.35
N GLY A 154 8.77 -3.49 12.88
CA GLY A 154 9.05 -4.01 14.23
C GLY A 154 8.47 -3.15 15.36
N SER A 155 7.91 -3.78 16.39
CA SER A 155 7.32 -3.13 17.57
C SER A 155 6.17 -2.14 17.30
N LEU A 156 5.42 -2.31 16.20
CA LEU A 156 4.20 -1.52 15.96
C LEU A 156 3.01 -2.08 16.73
N GLU A 157 2.20 -1.19 17.29
CA GLU A 157 0.79 -1.50 17.55
C GLU A 157 -0.01 -1.28 16.26
N LEU A 158 -0.78 -2.29 15.89
CA LEU A 158 -1.55 -2.35 14.66
C LEU A 158 -2.98 -2.80 14.97
N ASN A 159 -3.91 -2.44 14.09
CA ASN A 159 -5.26 -3.01 14.11
C ASN A 159 -5.79 -3.09 12.67
N ALA A 160 -6.31 -4.25 12.27
CA ALA A 160 -6.92 -4.44 10.95
C ALA A 160 -8.21 -3.60 10.84
N THR A 161 -8.30 -2.76 9.81
CA THR A 161 -9.41 -1.80 9.64
C THR A 161 -10.33 -2.15 8.46
N GLU A 162 -9.78 -2.58 7.34
CA GLU A 162 -10.52 -2.85 6.11
C GLU A 162 -9.85 -3.94 5.25
N THR A 163 -10.66 -4.69 4.50
CA THR A 163 -10.18 -5.52 3.38
C THR A 163 -10.18 -4.69 2.09
N VAL A 164 -9.07 -4.74 1.34
CA VAL A 164 -8.83 -3.99 0.11
C VAL A 164 -8.36 -4.93 -1.01
N THR A 165 -8.17 -4.39 -2.22
CA THR A 165 -7.55 -5.12 -3.34
C THR A 165 -6.31 -4.37 -3.81
N VAL A 166 -5.19 -5.08 -3.92
CA VAL A 166 -3.89 -4.57 -4.38
C VAL A 166 -3.30 -5.55 -5.39
N GLU A 167 -2.83 -5.05 -6.54
CA GLU A 167 -2.28 -5.88 -7.63
C GLU A 167 -3.16 -7.11 -7.97
N GLY A 168 -4.48 -6.93 -7.99
CA GLY A 168 -5.46 -7.99 -8.27
C GLY A 168 -5.68 -9.02 -7.15
N THR A 169 -5.01 -8.87 -6.01
CA THR A 169 -5.06 -9.78 -4.85
C THR A 169 -5.82 -9.15 -3.68
N THR A 170 -6.59 -9.93 -2.93
CA THR A 170 -7.19 -9.51 -1.66
C THR A 170 -6.11 -9.17 -0.64
N ALA A 171 -6.29 -8.09 0.11
CA ALA A 171 -5.37 -7.67 1.17
C ALA A 171 -6.13 -7.08 2.36
N VAL A 172 -5.48 -7.04 3.52
CA VAL A 172 -5.95 -6.34 4.71
C VAL A 172 -5.11 -5.10 4.93
N ARG A 173 -5.76 -4.01 5.33
CA ARG A 173 -5.10 -2.78 5.75
C ARG A 173 -5.16 -2.66 7.26
N TYR A 174 -4.01 -2.40 7.86
CA TYR A 174 -3.86 -2.08 9.28
C TYR A 174 -3.67 -0.58 9.44
N ALA A 175 -4.32 0.00 10.45
CA ALA A 175 -3.89 1.28 11.01
C ALA A 175 -2.72 1.04 11.98
N VAL A 176 -1.71 1.90 11.94
CA VAL A 176 -0.67 1.98 12.98
C VAL A 176 -1.18 2.91 14.08
N THR A 177 -1.22 2.41 15.32
CA THR A 177 -1.82 3.13 16.47
C THR A 177 -0.82 3.51 17.55
N GLY A 178 0.41 3.02 17.47
CA GLY A 178 1.45 3.26 18.47
C GLY A 178 2.61 2.28 18.37
N ILE A 179 3.35 2.13 19.47
CA ILE A 179 4.52 1.26 19.61
C ILE A 179 4.30 0.31 20.79
N THR A 180 4.50 -0.99 20.61
CA THR A 180 4.13 -2.05 21.57
C THR A 180 4.89 -1.97 22.90
N ASP A 181 6.13 -1.50 22.84
CA ASP A 181 6.99 -1.28 24.00
C ASP A 181 7.85 -0.02 23.73
N PRO A 182 7.32 1.18 24.01
CA PRO A 182 7.97 2.45 23.69
C PRO A 182 9.19 2.73 24.57
N ASP A 183 9.37 2.02 25.69
CA ASP A 183 10.55 2.13 26.56
C ASP A 183 11.74 1.32 26.01
N SER A 184 11.50 0.36 25.11
CA SER A 184 12.53 -0.54 24.52
C SER A 184 13.07 -0.09 23.15
N VAL A 185 12.55 1.00 22.56
CA VAL A 185 12.98 1.54 21.26
C VAL A 185 13.12 3.07 21.29
N PRO A 186 13.86 3.71 20.35
CA PRO A 186 14.09 5.16 20.42
C PRO A 186 12.84 6.04 20.18
N SER A 187 11.88 5.56 19.39
CA SER A 187 10.59 6.23 19.17
C SER A 187 9.60 5.84 20.26
N ASN A 188 8.83 6.78 20.77
CA ASN A 188 7.74 6.51 21.72
C ASN A 188 6.34 6.61 21.08
N ASP A 189 6.25 7.10 19.84
CA ASP A 189 5.01 7.16 19.06
C ASP A 189 5.21 6.66 17.61
N ALA A 190 4.13 6.12 17.02
CA ALA A 190 4.07 5.72 15.62
C ALA A 190 2.64 5.81 15.07
N SER A 191 2.52 6.25 13.82
CA SER A 191 1.24 6.35 13.10
C SER A 191 1.39 6.08 11.60
N GLY A 192 0.27 5.85 10.92
CA GLY A 192 0.23 5.53 9.50
C GLY A 192 -0.53 4.23 9.21
N HIS A 193 -0.08 3.45 8.23
CA HIS A 193 -0.73 2.20 7.82
C HIS A 193 0.23 1.15 7.25
N VAL A 194 -0.20 -0.11 7.29
CA VAL A 194 0.44 -1.25 6.60
C VAL A 194 -0.62 -2.02 5.81
N THR A 195 -0.30 -2.48 4.60
CA THR A 195 -1.19 -3.30 3.76
C THR A 195 -0.53 -4.62 3.42
N VAL A 196 -1.21 -5.74 3.68
CA VAL A 196 -0.68 -7.10 3.52
C VAL A 196 -1.66 -7.95 2.73
N SER A 197 -1.19 -8.62 1.68
CA SER A 197 -2.01 -9.53 0.88
C SER A 197 -2.36 -10.83 1.61
N GLU A 198 -3.45 -11.50 1.24
CA GLU A 198 -3.72 -12.89 1.68
C GLU A 198 -2.61 -13.85 1.25
N ALA A 199 -1.87 -13.51 0.19
CA ALA A 199 -0.67 -14.23 -0.26
C ALA A 199 0.57 -14.02 0.65
N GLY A 200 0.50 -13.13 1.66
CA GLY A 200 1.56 -12.93 2.65
C GLY A 200 2.66 -11.94 2.29
N TYR A 201 2.63 -11.33 1.10
CA TYR A 201 3.51 -10.19 0.82
C TYR A 201 2.93 -8.89 1.40
N VAL A 202 3.77 -8.12 2.09
CA VAL A 202 3.55 -6.70 2.37
C VAL A 202 3.43 -5.96 1.03
N ALA A 203 2.27 -5.37 0.75
CA ALA A 203 2.00 -4.64 -0.49
C ALA A 203 2.39 -3.16 -0.38
N SER A 204 2.18 -2.57 0.80
CA SER A 204 2.65 -1.22 1.10
C SER A 204 2.75 -0.98 2.60
N TYR A 205 3.52 0.03 2.98
CA TYR A 205 3.36 0.70 4.26
C TYR A 205 3.67 2.19 4.11
N ASP A 206 3.11 3.00 5.00
CA ASP A 206 3.51 4.37 5.24
C ASP A 206 3.49 4.53 6.75
N VAL A 207 4.67 4.62 7.37
CA VAL A 207 4.82 4.61 8.83
C VAL A 207 5.69 5.78 9.24
N THR A 208 5.10 6.71 9.99
CA THR A 208 5.82 7.78 10.67
C THR A 208 6.06 7.35 12.11
N ARG A 209 7.31 7.42 12.56
CA ARG A 209 7.73 7.17 13.94
C ARG A 209 8.52 8.35 14.48
N GLY A 210 8.48 8.57 15.78
CA GLY A 210 9.26 9.65 16.38
C GLY A 210 9.17 9.72 17.90
N ASN A 211 9.64 10.84 18.40
CA ASN A 211 9.46 11.34 19.77
C ASN A 211 9.62 12.88 19.73
N ASP A 212 9.76 13.54 20.88
CA ASP A 212 9.94 15.01 20.94
C ASP A 212 11.28 15.51 20.32
N GLU A 213 12.24 14.62 20.04
CA GLU A 213 13.58 14.93 19.53
C GLU A 213 13.77 14.65 18.03
N PHE A 214 13.05 13.68 17.45
CA PHE A 214 13.16 13.33 16.02
C PHE A 214 11.85 12.81 15.41
N THR A 215 11.69 12.97 14.10
CA THR A 215 10.64 12.29 13.32
C THR A 215 11.25 11.58 12.11
N ARG A 216 10.73 10.40 11.79
CA ARG A 216 11.15 9.60 10.64
C ARG A 216 9.96 8.91 9.99
N GLN A 217 9.74 9.21 8.72
CA GLN A 217 8.78 8.52 7.87
C GLN A 217 9.48 7.42 7.07
N SER A 218 8.81 6.28 6.90
CA SER A 218 9.23 5.21 6.00
C SER A 218 8.04 4.76 5.15
N GLU A 219 8.14 4.96 3.84
CA GLU A 219 7.13 4.54 2.88
C GLU A 219 7.66 3.37 2.06
N TYR A 220 6.88 2.32 1.91
CA TYR A 220 7.15 1.22 1.00
C TYR A 220 5.94 0.95 0.11
N ARG A 221 6.21 0.63 -1.16
CA ARG A 221 5.20 0.13 -2.09
C ARG A 221 5.78 -0.94 -2.99
N LEU A 222 5.00 -1.99 -3.20
CA LEU A 222 5.14 -2.95 -4.28
C LEU A 222 4.11 -2.61 -5.38
N SER A 223 4.51 -2.75 -6.65
CA SER A 223 3.65 -2.59 -7.82
C SER A 223 4.12 -3.47 -8.98
N GLU A 224 3.27 -3.58 -10.02
CA GLU A 224 3.57 -4.34 -11.25
C GLU A 224 3.83 -5.82 -10.95
N PHE A 225 3.10 -6.37 -9.96
CA PHE A 225 3.30 -7.74 -9.49
C PHE A 225 2.96 -8.74 -10.61
N GLY A 226 3.94 -9.58 -10.96
CA GLY A 226 3.88 -10.52 -12.08
C GLY A 226 3.91 -9.87 -13.47
N THR A 227 4.19 -8.56 -13.58
CA THR A 227 4.11 -7.82 -14.85
C THR A 227 5.22 -6.81 -15.11
N ALA A 228 6.08 -6.51 -14.13
CA ALA A 228 7.19 -5.58 -14.31
C ALA A 228 8.22 -6.09 -15.32
N THR A 229 8.78 -5.17 -16.09
CA THR A 229 9.84 -5.40 -17.08
C THR A 229 11.00 -4.44 -16.87
N VAL A 230 12.23 -4.86 -17.18
CA VAL A 230 13.42 -3.98 -17.09
C VAL A 230 14.01 -3.73 -18.48
N ASP A 231 13.89 -2.49 -18.96
CA ASP A 231 14.53 -2.04 -20.20
C ASP A 231 16.05 -1.82 -20.01
N ARG A 232 16.84 -2.07 -21.07
CA ARG A 232 18.27 -1.72 -21.10
C ARG A 232 18.43 -0.19 -20.99
N PRO A 233 19.17 0.34 -19.98
CA PRO A 233 19.29 1.78 -19.80
C PRO A 233 20.02 2.49 -20.95
N PRO A 234 19.68 3.75 -21.26
CA PRO A 234 20.29 4.51 -22.35
C PRO A 234 21.72 4.98 -22.08
N TRP A 235 22.19 4.89 -20.83
CA TRP A 235 23.59 5.16 -20.44
C TRP A 235 24.52 3.97 -20.70
N LEU A 236 23.98 2.78 -20.99
CA LEU A 236 24.77 1.69 -21.54
C LEU A 236 24.97 1.89 -23.05
N PRO A 237 26.22 1.93 -23.54
CA PRO A 237 26.45 1.90 -24.98
C PRO A 237 26.03 0.55 -25.59
N GLU A 238 25.79 0.61 -26.90
CA GLU A 238 25.48 -0.53 -27.78
C GLU A 238 26.65 -1.52 -27.91
#